data_AF-A0A0N4YZF2-F1
#
_entry.id   AF-A0A0N4YZF2-F1
#
_cell.length_a   1.000
_cell.length_b   1.000
_cell.length_c   1.000
_cell.angle_alpha   90.00
_cell.angle_beta   90.00
_cell.angle_gamma   90.00
#
_symmetry.space_group_name_H-M   'P 1'
#
loop_
_entity.id
_entity.type
_entity.pdbx_description
1 polymer ?
#
loop_
_entity_poly.entity_id
_entity_poly.type
_entity_poly.pdbx_seq_one_letter_code
_entity_poly.pdbx_strand_id
1 'polypeptide(L)'
;MLPLTHRARVFLQTLWSDSVDWDEQLTDEVRHEWNTICDDMDGFRKRIPRFLLTKHSRAQLVICADASAEAYAACVYLVAAPQSAHLIMVKARLPSRKRIVTIPKLELSALRLAVRLAVSVVKQLKAITTIDHVLILSDSEIAIGWTVAQDYLDSTLGIG
;
A
#
# COMPACT_ATOMS: atom_id res chain seq x y z
N MET A 1 -3.97 -1.25 10.78
CA MET A 1 -3.03 -2.34 11.10
C MET A 1 -1.69 -2.20 10.41
N LEU A 2 -1.63 -1.69 9.18
CA LEU A 2 -0.36 -1.58 8.46
C LEU A 2 0.70 -0.69 9.16
N PRO A 3 0.39 0.51 9.68
CA PRO A 3 1.39 1.32 10.40
C PRO A 3 1.92 0.61 11.66
N LEU A 4 1.03 -0.05 12.40
CA LEU A 4 1.36 -0.79 13.62
C LEU A 4 2.35 -1.93 13.35
N THR A 5 2.15 -2.67 12.26
CA THR A 5 2.98 -3.83 11.91
C THR A 5 4.20 -3.48 11.07
N HIS A 6 4.37 -2.22 10.67
CA HIS A 6 5.45 -1.81 9.77
C HIS A 6 6.82 -2.09 10.39
N ARG A 7 7.06 -1.61 11.62
CA ARG A 7 8.33 -1.80 12.34
C ARG A 7 8.66 -3.27 12.52
N ALA A 8 7.70 -4.09 12.95
CA ALA A 8 7.87 -5.53 13.06
C ALA A 8 8.27 -6.19 11.72
N ARG A 9 7.66 -5.77 10.61
CA ARG A 9 8.01 -6.30 9.28
C ARG A 9 9.41 -5.88 8.83
N VAL A 10 9.81 -4.64 9.10
CA VAL A 10 11.16 -4.14 8.80
C VAL A 10 12.19 -4.90 9.64
N PHE A 11 11.92 -5.09 10.93
CA PHE A 11 12.76 -5.86 11.85
C PHE A 11 12.99 -7.29 11.34
N LEU A 12 11.91 -8.01 11.00
CA LEU A 12 12.01 -9.36 10.44
C LEU A 12 12.80 -9.40 9.13
N GLN A 13 12.65 -8.38 8.27
CA GLN A 13 13.43 -8.29 7.03
C GLN A 13 14.93 -8.07 7.30
N THR A 14 15.28 -7.35 8.38
CA THR A 14 16.67 -7.19 8.82
C THR A 14 17.25 -8.52 9.23
N LEU A 15 16.59 -9.25 10.14
CA LEU A 15 17.05 -10.57 10.59
C LEU A 15 17.28 -11.56 9.46
N TRP A 16 16.38 -11.58 8.47
CA TRP A 16 16.55 -12.42 7.28
C TRP A 16 17.72 -12.00 6.38
N SER A 17 18.11 -10.73 6.41
CA SER A 17 19.27 -10.25 5.66
C SER A 17 20.57 -10.61 6.35
N ASP A 18 20.55 -10.64 7.68
CA ASP A 18 21.69 -11.00 8.53
C ASP A 18 21.93 -12.52 8.59
N SER A 19 21.08 -13.30 7.92
CA SER A 19 21.19 -14.77 7.79
C SER A 19 21.25 -15.51 9.13
N VAL A 20 20.57 -14.97 10.14
CA VAL A 20 20.45 -15.58 11.46
C VAL A 20 19.67 -16.88 11.34
N ASP A 21 20.21 -17.96 11.90
CA ASP A 21 19.55 -19.26 11.90
C ASP A 21 18.37 -19.28 12.90
N TRP A 22 17.37 -20.13 12.63
CA TRP A 22 16.16 -20.22 13.46
C TRP A 22 16.45 -20.62 14.92
N ASP A 23 17.50 -21.39 15.15
CA ASP A 23 17.91 -21.88 16.45
C ASP A 23 18.98 -20.99 17.13
N GLU A 24 19.45 -19.95 16.42
CA GLU A 24 20.46 -19.04 16.94
C GLU A 24 19.85 -18.03 17.92
N GLN A 25 20.52 -17.84 19.05
CA GLN A 25 20.05 -16.89 20.06
C GLN A 25 20.32 -15.45 19.60
N LEU A 26 19.27 -14.65 19.51
CA LEU A 26 19.37 -13.22 19.21
C LEU A 26 20.20 -12.50 20.27
N THR A 27 21.03 -11.56 19.83
CA THR A 27 21.79 -10.67 20.73
C THR A 27 20.84 -9.84 21.59
N ASP A 28 21.33 -9.35 22.72
CA ASP A 28 20.50 -8.60 23.67
C ASP A 28 19.98 -7.29 23.06
N GLU A 29 20.74 -6.66 22.15
CA GLU A 29 20.29 -5.45 21.43
C GLU A 29 19.07 -5.75 20.54
N VAL A 30 19.15 -6.82 19.75
CA VAL A 30 18.07 -7.24 18.84
C VAL A 30 16.82 -7.65 19.62
N ARG A 31 17.01 -8.35 20.76
CA ARG A 31 15.90 -8.72 21.65
C ARG A 31 15.24 -7.48 22.26
N HIS A 32 16.03 -6.49 22.68
CA HIS A 32 15.51 -5.24 23.23
C HIS A 32 14.69 -4.46 22.19
N GLU A 33 15.16 -4.39 20.94
CA GLU A 33 14.42 -3.77 19.84
C GLU A 33 13.08 -4.48 19.61
N TRP A 34 13.06 -5.81 19.56
CA TRP A 34 11.83 -6.59 19.39
C TRP A 34 10.82 -6.33 20.52
N ASN A 35 11.29 -6.30 21.77
CA ASN A 35 10.43 -6.03 22.92
C ASN A 35 9.84 -4.61 22.84
N THR A 36 10.64 -3.62 22.45
CA THR A 36 10.15 -2.25 22.23
C THR A 36 9.06 -2.21 21.17
N ILE A 37 9.22 -2.94 20.05
CA ILE A 37 8.20 -3.05 19.01
C ILE A 37 6.92 -3.69 19.58
N CYS A 38 7.03 -4.73 20.40
CA CYS A 38 5.88 -5.38 21.04
C CYS A 38 5.16 -4.43 22.01
N ASP A 39 5.92 -3.72 22.85
CA ASP A 39 5.41 -2.79 23.85
C ASP A 39 4.70 -1.60 23.19
N ASP A 40 5.26 -1.05 22.10
CA ASP A 40 4.64 0.01 21.30
C ASP A 40 3.29 -0.41 20.69
N MET A 41 3.11 -1.72 20.47
CA MET A 41 1.87 -2.29 19.95
C MET A 41 0.86 -2.65 21.05
N ASP A 42 1.30 -2.78 22.30
CA ASP A 42 0.46 -3.25 23.37
C ASP A 42 -0.68 -2.26 23.67
N GLY A 43 -1.85 -2.81 23.98
CA GLY A 43 -3.06 -2.02 24.25
C GLY A 43 -3.69 -1.31 23.04
N PHE A 44 -3.11 -1.37 21.83
CA PHE A 44 -3.71 -0.72 20.65
C PHE A 44 -5.08 -1.32 20.30
N ARG A 45 -6.11 -0.48 20.30
CA ARG A 45 -7.47 -0.85 19.89
C ARG A 45 -8.04 0.15 18.90
N LYS A 46 -8.49 -0.35 17.75
CA LYS A 46 -9.20 0.46 16.73
C LYS A 46 -10.53 -0.19 16.38
N ARG A 47 -11.63 0.55 16.54
CA ARG A 47 -12.93 0.14 16.01
C ARG A 47 -12.96 0.39 14.50
N ILE A 48 -13.30 -0.66 13.75
CA ILE A 48 -13.48 -0.59 12.30
C ILE A 48 -14.98 -0.69 12.01
N PRO A 49 -15.59 0.32 11.37
CA PRO A 49 -16.99 0.26 11.00
C PRO A 49 -17.22 -0.88 9.98
N ARG A 50 -18.17 -1.77 10.26
CA ARG A 50 -18.55 -2.88 9.36
C ARG A 50 -19.51 -2.44 8.26
N PHE A 51 -20.31 -1.43 8.53
CA PHE A 51 -21.24 -0.85 7.57
C PHE A 51 -20.64 0.44 7.04
N LEU A 52 -20.31 0.43 5.75
CA LEU A 52 -19.68 1.58 5.08
C LEU A 52 -20.60 2.22 4.05
N LEU A 53 -21.58 1.47 3.54
CA LEU A 53 -22.37 1.87 2.39
C LEU A 53 -23.71 1.12 2.35
N THR A 54 -24.75 1.81 1.91
CA THR A 54 -26.04 1.20 1.55
C THR A 54 -25.94 0.49 0.20
N LYS A 55 -26.65 -0.63 0.04
CA LYS A 55 -26.72 -1.33 -1.25
C LYS A 55 -27.23 -0.39 -2.36
N HIS A 56 -26.69 -0.56 -3.56
CA HIS A 56 -27.06 0.22 -4.76
C HIS A 56 -26.80 1.73 -4.67
N SER A 57 -26.11 2.21 -3.65
CA SER A 57 -25.67 3.61 -3.67
C SER A 57 -24.51 3.78 -4.66
N ARG A 58 -24.23 5.04 -4.96
CA ARG A 58 -23.10 5.44 -5.80
C ARG A 58 -21.92 5.80 -4.92
N ALA A 59 -20.72 5.41 -5.35
CA ALA A 59 -19.49 5.69 -4.62
C ALA A 59 -18.34 5.99 -5.59
N GLN A 60 -17.29 6.61 -5.06
CA GLN A 60 -16.03 6.84 -5.74
C GLN A 60 -14.94 6.08 -5.01
N LEU A 61 -13.94 5.60 -5.76
CA LEU A 61 -12.73 5.03 -5.18
C LEU A 61 -11.59 6.03 -5.34
N VAL A 62 -10.94 6.37 -4.23
CA VAL A 62 -9.72 7.16 -4.22
C VAL A 62 -8.60 6.28 -3.69
N ILE A 63 -7.54 6.13 -4.47
CA ILE A 63 -6.39 5.32 -4.12
C ILE A 63 -5.18 6.23 -4.03
N CYS A 64 -4.53 6.28 -2.88
CA CYS A 64 -3.26 7.00 -2.72
C CYS A 64 -2.12 6.00 -2.77
N ALA A 65 -1.14 6.24 -3.65
CA ALA A 65 0.10 5.49 -3.77
C ALA A 65 1.26 6.34 -3.26
N ASP A 66 2.15 5.73 -2.50
CA ASP A 66 3.30 6.39 -1.90
C ASP A 66 4.45 5.38 -1.76
N ALA A 67 5.69 5.84 -1.86
CA ALA A 67 6.87 5.05 -1.63
C ALA A 67 7.96 5.78 -0.83
N SER A 68 8.65 5.00 -0.02
CA SER A 68 9.88 5.38 0.65
C SER A 68 10.97 4.36 0.35
N ALA A 69 12.19 4.63 0.81
CA ALA A 69 13.28 3.66 0.75
C ALA A 69 12.96 2.34 1.49
N GLU A 70 12.12 2.42 2.53
CA GLU A 70 11.78 1.28 3.39
C GLU A 70 10.58 0.48 2.88
N ALA A 71 9.60 1.13 2.27
CA ALA A 71 8.37 0.48 1.85
C ALA A 71 7.67 1.26 0.74
N TYR A 72 6.89 0.56 -0.08
CA TYR A 72 5.92 1.20 -0.96
C TYR A 72 4.52 0.65 -0.68
N ALA A 73 3.53 1.52 -0.75
CA ALA A 73 2.19 1.24 -0.29
C ALA A 73 1.12 1.85 -1.20
N ALA A 74 -0.08 1.29 -1.10
CA ALA A 74 -1.27 1.88 -1.67
C ALA A 74 -2.45 1.71 -0.69
N CYS A 75 -3.21 2.79 -0.53
CA CYS A 75 -4.36 2.91 0.36
C CYS A 75 -5.61 3.21 -0.47
N VAL A 76 -6.65 2.39 -0.33
CA VAL A 76 -7.92 2.53 -1.04
C VAL A 76 -8.98 3.08 -0.09
N TYR A 77 -9.56 4.20 -0.48
CA TYR A 77 -10.66 4.87 0.17
C TYR A 77 -11.93 4.71 -0.66
N LEU A 78 -13.01 4.31 0.00
CA LEU A 78 -14.36 4.37 -0.52
C LEU A 78 -14.98 5.70 -0.09
N VAL A 79 -15.36 6.53 -1.04
CA VAL A 79 -15.95 7.85 -0.82
C VAL A 79 -17.40 7.83 -1.26
N ALA A 80 -18.32 8.14 -0.34
CA ALA A 80 -19.74 8.20 -0.63
C ALA A 80 -20.35 9.51 -0.12
N ALA A 81 -21.35 10.03 -0.85
CA ALA A 81 -22.11 11.18 -0.42
C ALA A 81 -22.92 10.84 0.86
N PRO A 82 -23.04 11.78 1.83
CA PRO A 82 -22.76 13.20 1.68
C PRO A 82 -21.32 13.65 1.99
N GLN A 83 -20.41 12.83 2.55
CA GLN A 83 -18.99 13.22 2.79
C GLN A 83 -18.12 12.15 3.49
N SER A 84 -18.52 10.88 3.52
CA SER A 84 -17.75 9.88 4.27
C SER A 84 -16.70 9.22 3.38
N ALA A 85 -15.43 9.37 3.77
CA ALA A 85 -14.30 8.63 3.21
C ALA A 85 -13.91 7.51 4.18
N HIS A 86 -13.97 6.27 3.72
CA HIS A 86 -13.64 5.10 4.51
C HIS A 86 -12.46 4.36 3.90
N LEU A 87 -11.42 4.16 4.69
CA LEU A 87 -10.30 3.31 4.30
C LEU A 87 -10.76 1.84 4.29
N ILE A 88 -10.84 1.24 3.11
CA ILE A 88 -11.34 -0.13 2.94
C ILE A 88 -10.23 -1.15 2.72
N MET A 89 -9.10 -0.72 2.18
CA MET A 89 -7.97 -1.61 1.92
C MET A 89 -6.66 -0.85 1.96
N VAL A 90 -5.64 -1.44 2.59
CA VAL A 90 -4.27 -0.95 2.51
C VAL A 90 -3.38 -2.13 2.20
N LYS A 91 -2.41 -1.93 1.31
CA LYS A 91 -1.37 -2.91 1.04
C LYS A 91 -0.04 -2.21 0.95
N ALA A 92 0.94 -2.71 1.70
CA ALA A 92 2.32 -2.29 1.56
C ALA A 92 3.25 -3.49 1.40
N ARG A 93 4.37 -3.23 0.73
CA ARG A 93 5.43 -4.19 0.46
C ARG A 93 6.77 -3.56 0.82
N LEU A 94 7.63 -4.37 1.41
CA LEU A 94 9.03 -4.00 1.62
C LEU A 94 9.81 -4.32 0.33
N PRO A 95 10.64 -3.40 -0.16
CA PRO A 95 11.54 -3.66 -1.29
C PRO A 95 12.60 -4.69 -0.87
N SER A 96 13.14 -5.43 -1.84
CA SER A 96 14.21 -6.38 -1.55
C SER A 96 15.49 -5.63 -1.17
N ARG A 97 16.10 -5.97 -0.03
CA ARG A 97 17.39 -5.41 0.39
C ARG A 97 18.57 -5.91 -0.44
N LYS A 98 18.40 -6.97 -1.24
CA LYS A 98 19.45 -7.53 -2.11
C LYS A 98 19.87 -6.61 -3.25
N ARG A 99 19.02 -5.63 -3.62
CA ARG A 99 19.29 -4.71 -4.74
C ARG A 99 18.87 -3.31 -4.36
N ILE A 100 19.75 -2.34 -4.62
CA ILE A 100 19.41 -0.92 -4.50
C ILE A 100 18.39 -0.59 -5.58
N VAL A 101 17.16 -0.29 -5.16
CA VAL A 101 16.10 0.21 -6.02
C VAL A 101 15.97 1.71 -5.78
N THR A 102 15.95 2.49 -6.85
CA THR A 102 15.82 3.95 -6.75
C THR A 102 14.40 4.34 -6.33
N ILE A 103 14.26 5.47 -5.63
CA ILE A 103 12.95 6.01 -5.21
C ILE A 103 11.95 6.07 -6.38
N PRO A 104 12.27 6.61 -7.58
CA PRO A 104 11.32 6.64 -8.69
C PRO A 104 10.80 5.26 -9.13
N LYS A 105 11.61 4.20 -9.01
CA LYS A 105 11.16 2.82 -9.33
C LYS A 105 10.25 2.26 -8.25
N LEU A 106 10.45 2.66 -6.98
CA LEU A 106 9.55 2.30 -5.89
C LEU A 106 8.22 3.05 -6.03
N GLU A 107 8.23 4.32 -6.41
CA GLU A 107 7.02 5.10 -6.72
C GLU A 107 6.21 4.46 -7.85
N LEU A 108 6.86 4.09 -8.95
CA LEU A 108 6.21 3.35 -10.04
C LEU A 108 5.65 2.00 -9.56
N SER A 109 6.35 1.34 -8.63
CA SER A 109 5.87 0.09 -8.02
C SER A 109 4.65 0.31 -7.10
N ALA A 110 4.58 1.46 -6.41
CA ALA A 110 3.43 1.89 -5.63
C ALA A 110 2.22 2.15 -6.52
N LEU A 111 2.40 2.87 -7.63
CA LEU A 111 1.35 3.09 -8.64
C LEU A 111 0.84 1.76 -9.22
N ARG A 112 1.74 0.84 -9.58
CA ARG A 112 1.34 -0.50 -10.04
C ARG A 112 0.54 -1.25 -8.97
N LEU A 113 0.94 -1.13 -7.70
CA LEU A 113 0.21 -1.73 -6.57
C LEU A 113 -1.19 -1.12 -6.44
N ALA A 114 -1.31 0.20 -6.55
CA ALA A 114 -2.57 0.93 -6.51
C ALA A 114 -3.53 0.50 -7.62
N VAL A 115 -3.07 0.38 -8.87
CA VAL A 115 -3.90 -0.10 -10.00
C VAL A 115 -4.41 -1.51 -9.73
N ARG A 116 -3.54 -2.42 -9.26
CA ARG A 116 -3.95 -3.80 -8.94
C ARG A 116 -4.99 -3.86 -7.82
N LEU A 117 -4.84 -3.01 -6.80
CA LEU A 117 -5.82 -2.89 -5.73
C LEU A 117 -7.15 -2.36 -6.25
N ALA A 118 -7.12 -1.29 -7.06
CA ALA A 118 -8.32 -0.72 -7.65
C ALA A 118 -9.11 -1.75 -8.45
N VAL A 119 -8.45 -2.51 -9.35
CA VAL A 119 -9.10 -3.59 -10.13
C VAL A 119 -9.71 -4.65 -9.20
N SER A 120 -8.98 -5.08 -8.18
CA SER A 120 -9.47 -6.07 -7.21
C SER A 120 -10.69 -5.59 -6.45
N VAL A 121 -10.67 -4.34 -5.97
CA VAL A 121 -11.74 -3.75 -5.17
C VAL A 121 -12.97 -3.50 -6.03
N VAL A 122 -12.82 -2.92 -7.23
CA VAL A 122 -13.93 -2.71 -8.17
C VAL A 122 -14.60 -4.04 -8.50
N LYS A 123 -13.82 -5.09 -8.78
CA LYS A 123 -14.36 -6.43 -9.07
C LYS A 123 -15.22 -6.97 -7.92
N GLN A 124 -14.82 -6.73 -6.67
CA GLN A 124 -15.55 -7.18 -5.49
C GLN A 124 -16.80 -6.32 -5.21
N LEU A 125 -16.73 -5.01 -5.47
CA LEU A 125 -17.82 -4.08 -5.18
C LEU A 125 -18.89 -4.01 -6.27
N LYS A 126 -18.60 -4.46 -7.50
CA LYS A 126 -19.49 -4.39 -8.67
C LYS A 126 -20.88 -4.99 -8.44
N ALA A 127 -21.01 -6.00 -7.56
CA ALA A 127 -22.29 -6.64 -7.25
C ALA A 127 -23.14 -5.88 -6.20
N ILE A 128 -22.54 -4.93 -5.47
CA ILE A 128 -23.16 -4.29 -4.29
C ILE A 128 -23.45 -2.80 -4.55
N THR A 129 -22.57 -2.12 -5.27
CA THR A 129 -22.59 -0.67 -5.48
C THR A 129 -22.10 -0.30 -6.87
N THR A 130 -22.49 0.88 -7.34
CA THR A 130 -21.97 1.48 -8.57
C THR A 130 -20.79 2.39 -8.24
N ILE A 131 -19.62 2.07 -8.80
CA ILE A 131 -18.43 2.92 -8.71
C ILE A 131 -18.44 3.89 -9.90
N ASP A 132 -18.63 5.18 -9.64
CA ASP A 132 -18.70 6.19 -10.70
C ASP A 132 -17.32 6.54 -11.26
N HIS A 133 -16.35 6.69 -10.36
CA HIS A 133 -14.99 7.10 -10.69
C HIS A 133 -13.97 6.36 -9.83
N VAL A 134 -12.80 6.13 -10.41
CA VAL A 134 -11.60 5.61 -9.74
C VAL A 134 -10.50 6.62 -9.94
N LEU A 135 -10.04 7.23 -8.84
CA LEU A 135 -8.96 8.20 -8.82
C LEU A 135 -7.73 7.55 -8.19
N ILE A 136 -6.59 7.58 -8.89
CA ILE A 136 -5.30 7.14 -8.35
C ILE A 136 -4.43 8.38 -8.19
N LEU A 137 -3.96 8.61 -6.97
CA LEU A 137 -3.17 9.76 -6.56
C LEU A 137 -1.75 9.31 -6.21
N SER A 138 -0.76 10.09 -6.63
CA SER A 138 0.64 9.99 -6.23
C SER A 138 1.21 11.41 -6.24
N ASP A 139 2.20 11.68 -5.39
CA ASP A 139 2.97 12.92 -5.33
C ASP A 139 4.26 12.86 -6.16
N SER A 140 4.58 11.70 -6.76
CA SER A 140 5.74 11.52 -7.60
C SER A 140 5.48 12.00 -9.04
N GLU A 141 5.88 13.23 -9.34
CA GLU A 141 5.82 13.79 -10.71
C GLU A 141 6.57 12.92 -11.72
N ILE A 142 7.69 12.31 -11.30
CA ILE A 142 8.49 11.43 -12.17
C ILE A 142 7.69 10.16 -12.51
N ALA A 143 7.07 9.51 -11.53
CA ALA A 143 6.33 8.28 -11.75
C ALA A 143 5.07 8.53 -12.58
N ILE A 144 4.35 9.62 -12.30
CA ILE A 144 3.21 10.08 -13.12
C ILE A 144 3.68 10.36 -14.55
N GLY A 145 4.79 11.09 -14.72
CA GLY A 145 5.36 11.41 -16.01
C GLY A 145 5.67 10.17 -16.84
N TRP A 146 6.24 9.12 -16.23
CA TRP A 146 6.49 7.84 -16.93
C TRP A 146 5.21 7.14 -17.38
N THR A 147 4.15 7.18 -16.57
CA THR A 147 2.88 6.55 -16.95
C THR A 147 2.19 7.30 -18.10
N VAL A 148 2.22 8.63 -18.08
CA VAL A 148 1.58 9.45 -19.14
C VAL A 148 2.41 9.43 -20.43
N ALA A 149 3.74 9.47 -20.32
CA ALA A 149 4.63 9.44 -21.47
C ALA A 149 4.54 8.12 -22.25
N GLN A 150 4.30 7.00 -21.56
CA GLN A 150 4.15 5.71 -22.20
C GLN A 150 2.84 5.63 -23.03
N ASP A 151 1.72 6.13 -22.48
CA ASP A 151 0.47 6.27 -23.26
C ASP A 151 0.64 7.18 -24.49
N TYR A 152 1.48 8.23 -24.37
CA TYR A 152 1.80 9.11 -25.50
C TYR A 152 2.61 8.39 -26.59
N LEU A 153 3.63 7.61 -26.22
CA LEU A 153 4.45 6.85 -27.18
C LEU A 153 3.64 5.72 -27.83
N ASP A 154 2.80 5.01 -27.08
CA ASP A 154 1.97 3.93 -27.62
C ASP A 154 0.89 4.48 -28.58
N SER A 155 0.34 5.66 -28.29
CA SER A 155 -0.63 6.33 -29.17
C SER A 155 -0.01 7.02 -30.39
N THR A 156 1.24 7.48 -30.33
CA THR A 156 1.93 8.11 -31.48
C THR A 156 2.72 7.14 -32.35
N LEU A 157 3.19 6.02 -31.82
CA LEU A 157 3.98 5.03 -32.57
C LEU A 157 3.21 3.77 -32.98
N GLY A 158 1.96 3.60 -32.51
CA GLY A 158 1.05 2.57 -33.02
C GLY A 158 1.56 1.14 -32.89
N ILE A 159 2.25 0.83 -31.79
CA ILE A 159 2.80 -0.51 -31.53
C ILE A 159 1.86 -1.22 -30.55
N GLY A 160 0.75 -1.75 -31.07
CA GLY A 160 -0.17 -2.64 -30.37
C GLY A 160 -0.08 -4.06 -30.91
#